data_AF-A0A0G2R7E6-F1
#
_entry.id   AF-A0A0G2R7E6-F1
#
_cell.length_a   1.000
_cell.length_b   1.000
_cell.length_c   1.000
_cell.angle_alpha   90.00
_cell.angle_beta   90.00
_cell.angle_gamma   90.00
#
_symmetry.space_group_name_H-M   'P 1'
#
loop_
_entity.id
_entity.type
_entity.pdbx_description
1 polymer ?
#
loop_
_entity_poly.entity_id
_entity_poly.type
_entity_poly.pdbx_seq_one_letter_code
_entity_poly.pdbx_strand_id
1 'polypeptide(L)'
;MTKLLISLMMMMMSMTMIFLNHPLSMGLIILTQTLLTCIITGMLIKTYWFSYILFLTFLGGLLVLFIYVTSIASNELFTINLKMKTFLSIMIYFSIIMSFIYMNNLNWMNLSNNSEMENTKEMILFLNNENKFNLNKLYNQQTYMMTMLMIIYLFITLIAVVKITNIFFGPLRSSL
;
A
#
# COMPACT_ATOMS: atom_id res chain seq x y z
N MET A 1 6.12 -13.25 15.22
CA MET A 1 7.45 -13.13 14.60
C MET A 1 7.37 -12.47 13.23
N THR A 2 6.65 -13.08 12.28
CA THR A 2 6.51 -12.56 10.91
C THR A 2 5.90 -11.16 10.86
N LYS A 3 4.79 -10.91 11.58
CA LYS A 3 4.15 -9.59 11.68
C LYS A 3 5.14 -8.48 12.10
N LEU A 4 5.95 -8.74 13.13
CA LEU A 4 6.93 -7.80 13.67
C LEU A 4 8.08 -7.53 12.70
N LEU A 5 8.57 -8.59 12.02
CA LEU A 5 9.57 -8.43 10.96
C LEU A 5 9.03 -7.58 9.82
N ILE A 6 7.80 -7.84 9.36
CA ILE A 6 7.21 -7.07 8.24
C ILE A 6 6.97 -5.61 8.66
N SER A 7 6.51 -5.34 9.88
CA SER A 7 6.33 -3.95 10.36
C SER A 7 7.65 -3.20 10.51
N LEU A 8 8.72 -3.88 10.94
CA LEU A 8 10.04 -3.26 11.00
C LEU A 8 10.55 -2.96 9.59
N MET A 9 10.43 -3.90 8.64
CA MET A 9 10.80 -3.67 7.24
C MET A 9 10.02 -2.51 6.60
N MET A 10 8.73 -2.37 6.92
CA MET A 10 7.91 -1.23 6.53
C MET A 10 8.48 0.10 7.02
N MET A 11 8.85 0.16 8.31
CA MET A 11 9.44 1.36 8.89
C MET A 11 10.78 1.68 8.22
N MET A 12 11.59 0.67 7.91
CA MET A 12 12.85 0.88 7.18
C MET A 12 12.60 1.51 5.81
N MET A 13 11.72 0.93 5.00
CA MET A 13 11.38 1.43 3.67
C MET A 13 10.90 2.88 3.73
N SER A 14 10.05 3.24 4.70
CA SER A 14 9.58 4.61 4.86
C SER A 14 10.70 5.63 5.13
N MET A 15 11.74 5.24 5.89
CA MET A 15 12.90 6.11 6.13
C MET A 15 13.81 6.22 4.89
N THR A 16 13.89 5.16 4.08
CA THR A 16 14.67 5.19 2.83
C THR A 16 14.11 6.17 1.80
N MET A 17 12.79 6.41 1.83
CA MET A 17 12.12 7.32 0.90
C MET A 17 12.63 8.75 0.95
N ILE A 18 12.98 9.23 2.15
CA ILE A 18 13.46 10.60 2.37
C ILE A 18 14.76 10.87 1.61
N PHE A 19 15.50 9.81 1.30
CA PHE A 19 16.85 9.87 0.74
C PHE A 19 16.90 9.60 -0.77
N LEU A 20 15.77 9.24 -1.39
CA LEU A 20 15.73 8.96 -2.83
C LEU A 20 15.32 10.18 -3.64
N ASN A 21 16.16 10.51 -4.63
CA ASN A 21 15.90 11.64 -5.53
C ASN A 21 15.33 11.18 -6.88
N HIS A 22 15.71 9.98 -7.35
CA HIS A 22 15.31 9.53 -8.68
C HIS A 22 13.86 9.01 -8.67
N PRO A 23 12.96 9.52 -9.52
CA PRO A 23 11.53 9.26 -9.40
C PRO A 23 11.17 7.79 -9.69
N LEU A 24 11.95 7.10 -10.53
CA LEU A 24 11.84 5.64 -10.73
C LEU A 24 12.13 4.87 -9.44
N SER A 25 13.18 5.28 -8.71
CA SER A 25 13.58 4.60 -7.47
C SER A 25 12.55 4.83 -6.38
N MET A 26 11.99 6.05 -6.32
CA MET A 26 10.87 6.37 -5.45
C MET A 26 9.67 5.46 -5.76
N GLY A 27 9.28 5.33 -7.03
CA GLY A 27 8.17 4.47 -7.45
C GLY A 27 8.36 2.99 -7.05
N LEU A 28 9.59 2.46 -7.20
CA LEU A 28 9.92 1.09 -6.79
C LEU A 28 9.83 0.90 -5.27
N ILE A 29 10.26 1.87 -4.45
CA ILE A 29 10.08 1.77 -3.00
C ILE A 29 8.60 1.87 -2.63
N ILE A 30 7.78 2.67 -3.34
CA ILE A 30 6.34 2.74 -3.04
C ILE A 30 5.68 1.38 -3.35
N LEU A 31 6.07 0.72 -4.44
CA LEU A 31 5.55 -0.60 -4.80
C LEU A 31 5.93 -1.67 -3.75
N THR A 32 7.18 -1.68 -3.29
CA THR A 32 7.59 -2.65 -2.26
C THR A 32 6.93 -2.37 -0.91
N GLN A 33 6.77 -1.10 -0.54
CA GLN A 33 6.08 -0.72 0.69
C GLN A 33 4.58 -1.08 0.65
N THR A 34 3.90 -0.84 -0.47
CA THR A 34 2.48 -1.22 -0.62
C THR A 34 2.28 -2.74 -0.57
N LEU A 35 3.18 -3.52 -1.18
CA LEU A 35 3.17 -4.98 -1.03
C LEU A 35 3.26 -5.42 0.43
N LEU A 36 4.22 -4.87 1.19
CA LEU A 36 4.39 -5.18 2.61
C LEU A 36 3.16 -4.77 3.44
N THR A 37 2.49 -3.65 3.12
CA THR A 37 1.21 -3.28 3.78
C THR A 37 0.08 -4.26 3.51
N CYS A 38 -0.05 -4.76 2.28
CA CYS A 38 -1.08 -5.74 1.93
C CYS A 38 -0.90 -7.03 2.74
N ILE A 39 0.36 -7.45 2.93
CA ILE A 39 0.68 -8.65 3.71
C ILE A 39 0.35 -8.43 5.19
N ILE A 40 0.71 -7.29 5.80
CA ILE A 40 0.38 -7.03 7.21
C ILE A 40 -1.14 -6.96 7.41
N THR A 41 -1.85 -6.23 6.54
CA THR A 41 -3.31 -6.07 6.66
C THR A 41 -4.05 -7.40 6.46
N GLY A 42 -3.59 -8.25 5.54
CA GLY A 42 -4.12 -9.60 5.37
C GLY A 42 -3.88 -10.51 6.58
N MET A 43 -2.81 -10.28 7.36
CA MET A 43 -2.56 -11.00 8.61
C MET A 43 -3.31 -10.44 9.83
N LEU A 44 -3.85 -9.23 9.75
CA LEU A 44 -4.57 -8.55 10.84
C LEU A 44 -6.10 -8.65 10.71
N ILE A 45 -6.62 -8.79 9.50
CA ILE A 45 -8.06 -8.83 9.27
C ILE A 45 -8.48 -10.29 9.13
N LYS A 46 -9.68 -10.62 9.61
CA LYS A 46 -10.27 -11.97 9.59
C LYS A 46 -10.48 -12.56 8.19
N THR A 47 -10.54 -11.70 7.17
CA THR A 47 -10.83 -12.06 5.78
C THR A 47 -9.88 -11.31 4.86
N TYR A 48 -9.32 -11.96 3.84
CA TYR A 48 -8.35 -11.35 2.92
C TYR A 48 -8.94 -10.33 1.93
N TRP A 49 -10.27 -10.18 1.85
CA TRP A 49 -10.93 -9.34 0.85
C TRP A 49 -10.46 -7.88 0.87
N PHE A 50 -10.26 -7.31 2.07
CA PHE A 50 -9.76 -5.94 2.19
C PHE A 50 -8.31 -5.77 1.71
N SER A 51 -7.42 -6.72 2.05
CA SER A 51 -6.03 -6.71 1.57
C SER A 51 -5.95 -6.84 0.05
N TYR A 52 -6.86 -7.61 -0.58
CA TYR A 52 -6.90 -7.74 -2.03
C TYR A 52 -7.35 -6.47 -2.74
N ILE A 53 -8.38 -5.78 -2.24
CA ILE A 53 -8.81 -4.50 -2.81
C ILE A 53 -7.69 -3.48 -2.73
N LEU A 54 -7.04 -3.37 -1.57
CA LEU A 54 -5.94 -2.44 -1.37
C LEU A 54 -4.81 -2.71 -2.37
N PHE A 55 -4.44 -3.98 -2.58
CA PHE A 55 -3.42 -4.36 -3.54
C PHE A 55 -3.77 -3.95 -4.98
N LEU A 56 -4.98 -4.28 -5.44
CA LEU A 56 -5.42 -4.00 -6.81
C LEU A 56 -5.48 -2.49 -7.11
N THR A 57 -6.05 -1.71 -6.19
CA THR A 57 -6.18 -0.26 -6.39
C THR A 57 -4.84 0.45 -6.38
N PHE A 58 -3.92 0.07 -5.47
CA PHE A 58 -2.61 0.71 -5.39
C PHE A 58 -1.72 0.32 -6.56
N LEU A 59 -1.69 -0.96 -6.95
CA LEU A 59 -0.85 -1.41 -8.05
C LEU A 59 -1.30 -0.77 -9.38
N GLY A 60 -2.61 -0.69 -9.62
CA GLY A 60 -3.16 0.00 -10.79
C GLY A 60 -2.76 1.48 -10.86
N GLY A 61 -2.91 2.23 -9.76
CA GLY A 61 -2.54 3.65 -9.71
C GLY A 61 -1.03 3.88 -9.86
N LEU A 62 -0.20 3.03 -9.26
CA LEU A 62 1.26 3.15 -9.33
C LEU A 62 1.81 2.86 -10.73
N LEU A 63 1.23 1.91 -11.46
CA LEU A 63 1.64 1.63 -12.85
C LEU A 63 1.38 2.83 -13.78
N VAL A 64 0.25 3.51 -13.63
CA VAL A 64 -0.05 4.72 -14.41
C VAL A 64 0.97 5.82 -14.12
N LEU A 65 1.30 6.03 -12.83
CA LEU A 65 2.31 7.00 -12.42
C LEU A 65 3.71 6.65 -12.97
N PHE A 66 4.07 5.36 -12.98
CA PHE A 66 5.34 4.89 -13.53
C PHE A 66 5.47 5.22 -15.03
N ILE A 67 4.43 4.94 -15.82
CA ILE A 67 4.42 5.27 -17.25
C ILE A 67 4.55 6.79 -17.44
N TYR A 68 3.80 7.59 -16.67
CA TYR A 68 3.87 9.04 -16.76
C TYR A 68 5.28 9.59 -16.47
N VAL A 69 5.91 9.16 -15.38
CA VAL A 69 7.26 9.60 -15.00
C VAL A 69 8.30 9.19 -16.03
N THR A 70 8.27 7.95 -16.53
CA THR A 70 9.21 7.50 -17.57
C THR A 70 9.05 8.23 -18.90
N SER A 71 7.85 8.77 -19.19
CA SER A 71 7.62 9.58 -20.39
C SER A 71 8.15 11.02 -20.29
N ILE A 72 8.41 11.51 -19.07
CA ILE A 72 8.78 12.91 -18.81
C ILE A 72 10.25 13.05 -18.41
N ALA A 73 10.77 12.12 -17.61
CA ALA A 73 12.14 12.20 -17.12
C ALA A 73 13.13 11.62 -18.15
N SER A 74 14.21 12.35 -18.42
CA SER A 74 15.41 11.79 -19.04
C SER A 74 15.94 10.63 -18.18
N ASN A 75 16.44 9.58 -18.84
CA ASN A 75 16.93 8.36 -18.20
C ASN A 75 18.30 8.61 -17.53
N GLU A 76 18.33 9.44 -16.48
CA GLU A 76 19.56 9.80 -15.77
C GLU A 76 20.14 8.60 -15.02
N LEU A 77 21.46 8.48 -15.04
CA LEU A 77 22.17 7.39 -14.38
C LEU A 77 21.99 7.49 -12.86
N PHE A 78 21.61 6.37 -12.24
CA PHE A 78 21.38 6.29 -10.80
C PHE A 78 22.70 6.43 -10.03
N THR A 79 22.90 7.56 -9.34
CA THR A 79 24.07 7.78 -8.49
C THR A 79 23.75 7.42 -7.04
N ILE A 80 24.27 6.28 -6.58
CA ILE A 80 24.13 5.87 -5.17
C ILE A 80 25.25 6.54 -4.36
N ASN A 81 24.86 7.45 -3.47
CA ASN A 81 25.81 8.04 -2.54
C ASN A 81 26.21 7.01 -1.44
N LEU A 82 27.52 6.85 -1.20
CA LEU A 82 28.07 5.92 -0.20
C LEU A 82 27.52 6.17 1.20
N LYS A 83 27.22 7.43 1.55
CA LYS A 83 26.61 7.80 2.84
C LYS A 83 25.19 7.24 3.00
N MET A 84 24.44 7.11 1.91
CA MET A 84 23.13 6.47 1.93
C MET A 84 23.27 4.97 2.14
N LYS A 85 24.25 4.34 1.48
CA LYS A 85 24.52 2.90 1.64
C LYS A 85 24.87 2.56 3.09
N THR A 86 25.71 3.37 3.75
CA THR A 86 26.07 3.14 5.16
C THR A 86 24.87 3.35 6.08
N PHE A 87 24.09 4.42 5.88
CA PHE A 87 22.86 4.65 6.64
C PHE A 87 21.89 3.49 6.51
N LEU A 88 21.63 3.01 5.29
CA LEU A 88 20.77 1.85 5.03
C LEU A 88 21.26 0.58 5.72
N SER A 89 22.57 0.33 5.71
CA SER A 89 23.15 -0.86 6.34
C SER A 89 22.99 -0.87 7.87
N ILE A 90 23.22 0.26 8.53
CA ILE A 90 23.03 0.43 9.99
C ILE A 90 21.56 0.21 10.36
N MET A 91 20.68 0.79 9.55
CA MET A 91 19.24 0.69 9.68
C MET A 91 18.75 -0.77 9.59
N ILE A 92 19.24 -1.54 8.61
CA ILE A 92 18.91 -2.97 8.50
C ILE A 92 19.41 -3.74 9.72
N TYR A 93 20.64 -3.49 10.17
CA TYR A 93 21.20 -4.16 11.34
C TYR A 93 20.37 -3.89 12.61
N PHE A 94 19.93 -2.65 12.82
CA PHE A 94 19.07 -2.28 13.94
C PHE A 94 17.72 -3.01 13.89
N SER A 95 17.10 -3.11 12.71
CA SER A 95 15.83 -3.81 12.54
C SER A 95 15.93 -5.30 12.92
N ILE A 96 17.05 -5.95 12.56
CA ILE A 96 17.29 -7.35 12.87
C ILE A 96 17.48 -7.53 14.38
N ILE A 97 18.28 -6.68 15.02
CA ILE A 97 18.48 -6.73 16.48
C ILE A 97 17.16 -6.57 17.22
N MET A 98 16.35 -5.57 16.85
CA MET A 98 15.06 -5.32 17.49
C MET A 98 14.14 -6.53 17.34
N SER A 99 14.15 -7.20 16.18
CA SER A 99 13.35 -8.41 15.99
C SER A 99 13.74 -9.55 16.93
N PHE A 100 15.04 -9.72 17.22
CA PHE A 100 15.51 -10.72 18.17
C PHE A 100 15.19 -10.36 19.61
N ILE A 101 15.28 -9.09 19.99
CA ILE A 101 14.98 -8.63 21.37
C ILE A 101 13.51 -8.86 21.70
N TYR A 102 12.60 -8.54 20.78
CA TYR A 102 11.15 -8.65 21.01
C TYR A 102 10.58 -10.04 20.71
N MET A 103 11.43 -11.03 20.46
CA MET A 103 11.03 -12.40 20.10
C MET A 103 10.02 -12.98 21.12
N ASN A 104 10.27 -12.80 22.43
CA ASN A 104 9.47 -13.45 23.45
C ASN A 104 8.21 -12.69 23.90
N ASN A 105 8.05 -11.41 23.55
CA ASN A 105 6.97 -10.56 24.09
C ASN A 105 5.98 -10.04 23.04
N LEU A 106 5.50 -10.94 22.18
CA LEU A 106 4.67 -10.59 21.00
C LEU A 106 3.16 -10.46 21.27
N ASN A 107 2.74 -10.25 22.52
CA ASN A 107 1.32 -10.10 22.83
C ASN A 107 0.67 -8.90 22.12
N TRP A 108 1.45 -7.86 21.81
CA TRP A 108 0.92 -6.65 21.17
C TRP A 108 0.49 -6.85 19.71
N MET A 109 0.97 -7.89 19.01
CA MET A 109 0.69 -8.11 17.58
C MET A 109 -0.29 -9.26 17.28
N ASN A 110 -0.69 -10.02 18.30
CA ASN A 110 -1.65 -11.11 18.18
C ASN A 110 -3.10 -10.65 18.49
N LEU A 111 -3.45 -9.43 18.06
CA LEU A 111 -4.79 -8.85 18.30
C LEU A 111 -5.91 -9.56 17.52
N SER A 112 -5.57 -10.34 16.50
CA SER A 112 -6.54 -11.04 15.68
C SER A 112 -5.95 -12.33 15.11
N ASN A 113 -6.65 -13.44 15.40
CA ASN A 113 -6.52 -14.67 14.65
C ASN A 113 -7.36 -14.55 13.38
N ASN A 114 -6.80 -15.04 12.28
CA ASN A 114 -7.51 -15.10 11.01
C ASN A 114 -8.56 -16.22 11.10
N SER A 115 -9.86 -15.89 10.98
CA SER A 115 -10.94 -16.88 11.12
C SER A 115 -10.92 -17.93 10.02
N GLU A 116 -10.39 -17.59 8.84
CA GLU A 116 -10.17 -18.55 7.76
C GLU A 116 -9.13 -19.64 8.09
N MET A 117 -8.32 -19.44 9.14
CA MET A 117 -7.32 -20.39 9.63
C MET A 117 -7.81 -21.25 10.82
N GLU A 118 -9.00 -20.95 11.36
CA GLU A 118 -9.65 -21.79 12.36
C GLU A 118 -10.25 -23.05 11.71
N ASN A 119 -10.31 -24.14 12.47
CA ASN A 119 -10.65 -25.46 11.97
C ASN A 119 -11.88 -25.44 11.05
N THR A 120 -11.73 -26.07 9.87
CA THR A 120 -12.73 -26.24 8.81
C THR A 120 -14.09 -26.82 9.25
N LYS A 121 -14.20 -27.27 10.49
CA LYS A 121 -15.42 -27.81 11.10
C LYS A 121 -16.43 -26.73 11.53
N GLU A 122 -16.00 -25.51 11.85
CA GLU A 122 -16.92 -24.39 12.14
C GLU A 122 -17.30 -23.59 10.88
N MET A 123 -16.51 -23.72 9.81
CA MET A 123 -16.73 -23.04 8.53
C MET A 123 -18.09 -23.36 7.89
N ILE A 124 -18.63 -24.57 8.11
CA ILE A 124 -19.87 -25.01 7.46
C ILE A 124 -21.09 -24.16 7.92
N LEU A 125 -21.05 -23.63 9.14
CA LEU A 125 -22.11 -22.74 9.66
C LEU A 125 -21.88 -21.26 9.30
N PHE A 126 -20.66 -20.86 8.93
CA PHE A 126 -20.26 -19.47 8.64
C PHE A 126 -20.09 -19.14 7.14
N LEU A 127 -20.21 -20.13 6.25
CA LEU A 127 -20.02 -20.00 4.79
C LEU A 127 -20.84 -18.89 4.11
N ASN A 128 -21.93 -18.40 4.73
CA ASN A 128 -22.75 -17.34 4.15
C ASN A 128 -22.53 -15.93 4.73
N ASN A 129 -21.80 -15.76 5.85
CA ASN A 129 -21.83 -14.50 6.60
C ASN A 129 -20.50 -13.74 6.68
N GLU A 130 -19.35 -14.38 6.50
CA GLU A 130 -18.04 -13.73 6.74
C GLU A 130 -17.84 -12.46 5.88
N ASN A 131 -18.11 -12.53 4.57
CA ASN A 131 -17.88 -11.40 3.66
C ASN A 131 -19.12 -10.53 3.41
N LYS A 132 -20.34 -11.08 3.54
CA LYS A 132 -21.58 -10.34 3.28
C LYS A 132 -21.90 -9.32 4.37
N PHE A 133 -21.58 -9.60 5.64
CA PHE A 133 -21.94 -8.70 6.75
C PHE A 133 -21.19 -7.36 6.72
N ASN A 134 -19.92 -7.35 6.33
CA ASN A 134 -19.15 -6.11 6.28
C ASN A 134 -19.49 -5.26 5.04
N LEU A 135 -19.80 -5.91 3.91
CA LEU A 135 -20.18 -5.21 2.68
C LEU A 135 -21.59 -4.62 2.74
N ASN A 136 -22.56 -5.38 3.27
CA ASN A 136 -23.94 -4.88 3.40
C ASN A 136 -24.05 -3.70 4.37
N LYS A 137 -23.09 -3.52 5.28
CA LYS A 137 -23.03 -2.33 6.14
C LYS A 137 -22.76 -1.04 5.39
N LEU A 138 -22.13 -1.06 4.20
CA LEU A 138 -21.87 0.17 3.44
C LEU A 138 -23.16 0.73 2.83
N TYR A 139 -24.01 -0.14 2.29
CA TYR A 139 -25.27 0.23 1.64
C TYR A 139 -26.48 0.24 2.58
N ASN A 140 -26.26 0.19 3.90
CA ASN A 140 -27.35 0.24 4.86
C ASN A 140 -27.91 1.67 4.97
N GLN A 141 -29.16 1.77 5.43
CA GLN A 141 -29.90 3.02 5.56
C GLN A 141 -29.18 4.07 6.42
N GLN A 142 -28.35 3.65 7.39
CA GLN A 142 -27.60 4.56 8.26
C GLN A 142 -26.32 5.12 7.61
N THR A 143 -25.69 4.40 6.69
CA THR A 143 -24.41 4.76 6.05
C THR A 143 -24.57 5.24 4.62
N TYR A 144 -25.77 5.19 4.06
CA TYR A 144 -26.07 5.59 2.68
C TYR A 144 -25.54 7.00 2.34
N MET A 145 -25.61 7.95 3.28
CA MET A 145 -25.07 9.30 3.06
C MET A 145 -23.56 9.29 2.77
N MET A 146 -22.78 8.43 3.44
CA MET A 146 -21.35 8.30 3.15
C MET A 146 -21.11 7.73 1.75
N THR A 147 -21.93 6.77 1.31
CA THR A 147 -21.84 6.23 -0.06
C THR A 147 -22.19 7.28 -1.11
N MET A 148 -23.21 8.10 -0.88
CA MET A 148 -23.59 9.18 -1.80
C MET A 148 -22.51 10.25 -1.93
N LEU A 149 -21.84 10.60 -0.82
CA LEU A 149 -20.71 11.53 -0.86
C LEU A 149 -19.55 11.00 -1.72
N MET A 150 -19.21 9.71 -1.59
CA MET A 150 -18.14 9.10 -2.40
C MET A 150 -18.46 9.09 -3.90
N ILE A 151 -19.72 8.84 -4.27
CA ILE A 151 -20.16 8.88 -5.68
C ILE A 151 -20.04 10.30 -6.24
N ILE A 152 -20.54 11.30 -5.51
CA ILE A 152 -20.46 12.71 -5.95
C ILE A 152 -19.00 13.15 -6.05
N TYR A 153 -18.15 12.76 -5.10
CA TYR A 153 -16.72 13.06 -5.14
C TYR A 153 -16.06 12.51 -6.40
N LEU A 154 -16.23 11.21 -6.69
CA LEU A 154 -15.65 10.59 -7.90
C LEU A 154 -16.18 11.25 -9.17
N PHE A 155 -17.46 11.60 -9.23
CA PHE A 155 -18.04 12.29 -10.38
C PHE A 155 -17.43 13.69 -10.61
N ILE A 156 -17.27 14.48 -9.56
CA ILE A 156 -16.61 15.79 -9.64
C ILE A 156 -15.15 15.63 -10.07
N THR A 157 -14.42 14.63 -9.54
CA THR A 157 -13.02 14.40 -9.96
C THR A 157 -12.92 14.08 -11.45
N LEU A 158 -13.85 13.32 -12.01
CA LEU A 158 -13.87 13.03 -13.45
C LEU A 158 -14.08 14.30 -14.28
N ILE A 159 -15.03 15.16 -13.89
CA ILE A 159 -15.25 16.45 -14.57
C ILE A 159 -14.01 17.34 -14.47
N ALA A 160 -13.37 17.39 -13.30
CA ALA A 160 -12.16 18.18 -13.09
C ALA A 160 -11.00 17.68 -13.95
N VAL A 161 -10.76 16.36 -14.00
CA VAL A 161 -9.71 15.75 -14.83
C VAL A 161 -9.93 16.09 -16.31
N VAL A 162 -11.14 15.93 -16.84
CA VAL A 162 -11.45 16.28 -18.24
C VAL A 162 -11.18 17.76 -18.54
N LYS A 163 -11.52 18.67 -17.61
CA LYS A 163 -11.22 20.10 -17.78
C LYS A 163 -9.72 20.40 -17.75
N ILE A 164 -8.95 19.71 -16.91
CA ILE A 164 -7.49 19.87 -16.82
C ILE A 164 -6.79 19.30 -18.06
N THR A 165 -7.28 18.18 -18.62
CA THR A 165 -6.67 17.57 -19.81
C THR A 165 -6.99 18.30 -21.11
N ASN A 166 -8.04 19.12 -21.17
CA ASN A 166 -8.45 19.84 -22.38
C ASN A 166 -7.57 21.08 -22.72
N ILE A 167 -6.34 21.11 -22.23
CA ILE A 167 -5.38 22.17 -22.53
C ILE A 167 -4.65 21.81 -23.83
N PHE A 168 -4.97 22.53 -24.91
CA PHE A 168 -4.27 22.41 -26.20
C PHE A 168 -3.01 23.29 -26.24
N PHE A 169 -2.05 23.06 -25.34
CA PHE A 169 -0.69 23.56 -25.56
C PHE A 169 0.16 22.44 -26.17
N GLY A 170 1.13 22.83 -27.01
CA GLY A 170 1.95 21.92 -27.82
C GLY A 170 2.63 20.79 -27.03
N PRO A 171 3.35 19.88 -27.72
CA PRO A 171 3.86 18.65 -27.10
C PRO A 171 4.64 18.93 -25.81
N LEU A 172 4.34 18.18 -24.75
CA LEU A 172 4.97 18.26 -23.42
C LEU A 172 6.49 18.00 -23.42
N ARG A 173 7.03 17.54 -24.56
CA ARG A 173 8.47 17.37 -24.77
C ARG A 173 9.01 18.60 -25.50
N SER A 174 9.82 19.41 -24.81
CA SER A 174 10.69 20.36 -25.50
C SER A 174 11.70 19.56 -26.33
N SER A 175 11.64 19.70 -27.65
CA SER A 175 12.65 19.16 -28.55
C SER A 175 13.89 20.06 -28.49
N LEU A 176 14.70 19.92 -27.44
CA LEU A 176 16.09 20.38 -27.37
C LEU A 176 16.89 19.32 -26.60
#